data_AF-A0A957X830-F1
#
_entry.id   AF-A0A957X830-F1
#
_cell.length_a   1.000
_cell.length_b   1.000
_cell.length_c   1.000
_cell.angle_alpha   90.00
_cell.angle_beta   90.00
_cell.angle_gamma   90.00
#
_symmetry.space_group_name_H-M   'P 1'
#
loop_
_entity.id
_entity.type
_entity.pdbx_description
1 polymer ?
#
loop_
_entity_poly.entity_id
_entity_poly.type
_entity_poly.pdbx_seq_one_letter_code
_entity_poly.pdbx_strand_id
1 'polypeptide(L)' 'MTVGTGNKVIVFNVGGNKVRLIAAVHFNTKTVYVLRVLTHSEYDRQEWKRAL' A
#
# COMPACT_ATOMS: atom_id res chain seq x y z
N MET A 1 8.17 0.21 2.93
CA MET A 1 8.10 1.38 3.84
C MET A 1 7.38 0.99 5.12
N THR A 2 7.63 1.71 6.20
CA THR A 2 6.94 1.48 7.48
C THR A 2 5.85 2.54 7.65
N VAL A 3 4.62 2.11 7.92
CA VAL A 3 3.46 3.00 8.17
C VAL A 3 3.33 3.28 9.68
N GLY A 4 2.42 4.18 10.07
CA GLY A 4 2.34 4.73 11.42
C GLY A 4 2.15 3.69 12.54
N THR A 5 1.61 2.52 12.21
CA THR A 5 1.47 1.38 13.12
C THR A 5 2.73 0.53 13.29
N GLY A 6 3.78 0.78 12.51
CA GLY A 6 5.00 -0.05 12.47
C GLY A 6 4.97 -1.18 11.43
N ASN A 7 3.88 -1.35 10.69
CA ASN A 7 3.78 -2.40 9.68
C ASN A 7 4.62 -2.10 8.42
N LYS A 8 5.24 -3.14 7.83
CA LYS A 8 5.94 -3.04 6.54
C LYS A 8 4.97 -3.25 5.39
N VAL A 9 4.82 -2.23 4.55
CA VAL A 9 4.00 -2.28 3.34
C VAL A 9 4.81 -1.92 2.10
N ILE A 10 4.33 -2.40 0.95
CA ILE A 10 4.87 -2.12 -0.37
C ILE A 10 3.78 -1.44 -1.20
N VAL A 11 4.16 -0.39 -1.93
CA VAL A 11 3.26 0.36 -2.81
C VAL A 11 3.62 0.04 -4.25
N PHE A 12 2.63 -0.37 -5.04
CA PHE A 12 2.76 -0.68 -6.46
C PHE A 12 1.97 0.31 -7.31
N ASN A 13 2.52 0.68 -8.46
CA ASN A 13 1.81 1.47 -9.46
C ASN A 13 1.09 0.51 -10.41
N VAL A 14 -0.23 0.66 -10.56
CA VAL A 14 -1.05 -0.25 -11.38
C VAL A 14 -1.84 0.55 -12.43
N GLY A 15 -2.10 -0.08 -13.58
CA GLY A 15 -2.96 0.50 -14.63
C GLY A 15 -2.36 1.73 -15.33
N GLY A 16 -1.05 1.74 -15.57
CA GLY A 16 -0.38 2.89 -16.20
C GLY A 16 -0.24 4.10 -15.27
N ASN A 17 0.14 3.86 -14.02
CA ASN A 17 0.37 4.88 -12.99
C ASN A 17 -0.91 5.59 -12.46
N LYS A 18 -2.10 5.13 -12.85
CA LYS A 18 -3.38 5.73 -12.45
C LYS A 18 -3.75 5.48 -10.99
N VAL A 19 -3.35 4.33 -10.45
CA VAL A 19 -3.66 3.92 -9.08
C VAL A 19 -2.42 3.44 -8.33
N ARG A 20 -2.51 3.49 -7.00
CA ARG A 20 -1.52 3.02 -6.03
C ARG A 20 -2.13 1.84 -5.27
N LEU A 21 -1.52 0.68 -5.42
CA LEU A 21 -1.87 -0.54 -4.71
C LEU A 21 -0.95 -0.68 -3.50
N ILE A 22 -1.50 -0.67 -2.30
CA ILE A 22 -0.76 -0.86 -1.05
C ILE A 22 -0.97 -2.29 -0.59
N ALA A 23 0.12 -3.04 -0.44
CA ALA A 23 0.07 -4.44 -0.06
C ALA A 23 1.10 -4.78 1.02
N ALA A 24 0.73 -5.69 1.93
CA ALA A 24 1.67 -6.36 2.81
C ALA A 24 2.17 -7.63 2.12
N VAL A 25 3.49 -7.75 1.96
CA VAL A 25 4.11 -8.89 1.27
C VAL A 25 4.84 -9.75 2.29
N HIS A 26 4.36 -10.97 2.47
CA HIS A 26 4.98 -11.97 3.33
C HIS A 26 5.80 -12.93 2.45
N PHE A 27 7.07 -12.60 2.25
CA PHE A 27 7.97 -13.39 1.41
C PHE A 27 8.17 -14.82 1.93
N ASN A 28 8.17 -15.01 3.25
CA ASN A 28 8.31 -16.33 3.88
C ASN A 28 7.18 -17.29 3.47
N THR A 29 5.93 -16.80 3.45
CA THR A 29 4.75 -17.60 3.09
C THR A 29 4.35 -17.44 1.62
N LYS A 30 5.14 -16.68 0.83
CA LYS A 30 4.85 -16.31 -0.57
C LYS A 30 3.43 -15.74 -0.74
N THR A 31 2.96 -14.99 0.24
CA THR A 31 1.58 -14.46 0.28
C THR A 31 1.60 -12.94 0.15
N VAL A 32 0.69 -12.40 -0.65
CA VAL A 32 0.51 -10.96 -0.82
C VAL A 32 -0.89 -10.58 -0.36
N TYR A 33 -0.97 -9.71 0.64
CA TYR A 33 -2.23 -9.15 1.13
C TYR A 33 -2.43 -7.76 0.55
N VAL A 34 -3.47 -7.60 -0.26
CA VAL A 34 -3.89 -6.29 -0.76
C VAL A 34 -4.63 -5.55 0.35
N LEU A 35 -4.04 -4.47 0.86
CA LEU A 35 -4.60 -3.70 1.97
C LEU A 35 -5.55 -2.62 1.47
N ARG A 36 -5.14 -1.89 0.43
CA ARG A 36 -5.88 -0.78 -0.19
C ARG A 36 -5.48 -0.60 -1.64
N VAL A 37 -6.43 -0.15 -2.46
CA VAL A 37 -6.19 0.39 -3.80
C VAL A 37 -6.68 1.81 -3.78
N LEU A 38 -5.82 2.77 -4.08
CA LEU A 38 -6.10 4.20 -4.01
C LEU A 38 -5.84 4.84 -5.37
N THR A 39 -6.64 5.83 -5.74
CA THR A 39 -6.29 6.76 -6.82
C THR A 39 -5.12 7.64 -6.40
N HIS A 40 -4.49 8.32 -7.36
CA HIS A 40 -3.38 9.22 -7.05
C HIS A 40 -3.78 10.31 -6.05
N SER A 41 -4.96 10.90 -6.21
CA SER A 41 -5.46 11.95 -5.31
C SER A 41 -5.71 11.44 -3.90
N GLU A 42 -6.21 10.22 -3.72
CA GLU A 42 -6.40 9.62 -2.40
C GLU A 42 -5.09 9.22 -1.74
N TYR A 43 -4.12 8.75 -2.53
CA TYR A 43 -2.79 8.43 -2.03
C TYR A 43 -2.06 9.67 -1.51
N ASP A 44 -2.22 10.81 -2.20
CA ASP A 44 -1.56 12.08 -1.88
C ASP A 44 -2.05 12.69 -0.56
N ARG A 45 -3.28 12.37 -0.13
CA ARG A 45 -3.79 12.77 1.20
C ARG A 45 -3.06 12.09 2.36
N GLN A 46 -2.29 11.03 2.10
CA GLN A 46 -1.49 10.28 3.08
C GLN A 46 -2.24 9.71 4.30
N GLU A 47 -3.57 9.77 4.33
CA GLU A 47 -4.40 9.25 5.42
C GLU A 47 -4.17 7.75 5.66
N TRP A 48 -3.90 7.02 4.58
CA TRP A 48 -3.58 5.60 4.62
C TRP A 48 -2.34 5.26 5.46
N LYS A 49 -1.39 6.20 5.66
CA LYS A 49 -0.21 5.98 6.51
C LYS A 49 -0.55 5.98 8.00
N ARG A 50 -1.68 6.58 8.39
CA ARG A 50 -2.15 6.58 9.79
C ARG A 50 -3.04 5.38 10.08
N ALA A 51 -3.83 4.96 9.08
CA ALA A 51 -4.75 3.84 9.21
C ALA A 51 -4.09 2.47 9.10
N LEU A 52 -2.93 2.39 8.42
CA LEU A 52 -2.16 1.16 8.24
C LEU A 52 -0.96 1.10 9.15
#